data_AF-A0A957RFA7-F1
#
_entry.id   AF-A0A957RFA7-F1
#
_cell.length_a   1.000
_cell.length_b   1.000
_cell.length_c   1.000
_cell.angle_alpha   90.00
_cell.angle_beta   90.00
_cell.angle_gamma   90.00
#
_symmetry.space_group_name_H-M   'P 1'
#
loop_
_entity.id
_entity.type
_entity.pdbx_description
1 polymer ?
#
loop_
_entity_poly.entity_id
_entity_poly.type
_entity_poly.pdbx_seq_one_letter_code
_entity_poly.pdbx_strand_id
1 'polypeptide(L)'
;MTFFADLHPAVVHFPIAFLLLATGSGLAALFVSSRPELRFLTWVAGALGVAGAAAAALTGFFAQAHLPPDAPYRAVLNRHIGAGLAQFVVYGFLLYRRWIFGSKKAVQARRRAGNSARDLLDDPSARLLTALLLLAGALIVLMGGWSGGRLVFEWGVNVAP
;
A
#
# COMPACT_ATOMS: atom_id res chain seq x y z
N MET A 1 20.17 3.30 20.98
CA MET A 1 20.00 3.94 19.66
C MET A 1 19.76 2.92 18.53
N THR A 2 19.76 1.62 18.82
CA THR A 2 19.49 0.52 17.87
C THR A 2 18.00 0.23 17.62
N PHE A 3 17.12 0.60 18.57
CA PHE A 3 15.71 0.23 18.53
C PHE A 3 14.98 0.58 17.20
N PHE A 4 15.11 1.81 16.69
CA PHE A 4 14.42 2.18 15.44
C PHE A 4 15.09 1.61 14.19
N ALA A 5 16.41 1.39 14.24
CA ALA A 5 17.17 0.75 13.17
C ALA A 5 16.76 -0.73 13.00
N ASP A 6 16.51 -1.43 14.11
CA ASP A 6 16.04 -2.83 14.10
C ASP A 6 14.53 -2.94 13.86
N LEU A 7 13.76 -1.97 14.38
CA LEU A 7 12.30 -1.96 14.27
C LEU A 7 11.83 -1.67 12.84
N HIS A 8 12.53 -0.79 12.10
CA HIS A 8 12.10 -0.43 10.74
C HIS A 8 12.09 -1.64 9.79
N PRO A 9 13.15 -2.46 9.67
CA PRO A 9 13.13 -3.73 8.92
C PRO A 9 12.04 -4.69 9.41
N ALA A 10 11.76 -4.76 10.70
CA ALA A 10 10.71 -5.63 11.23
C ALA A 10 9.30 -5.17 10.84
N VAL A 11 9.06 -3.85 10.82
CA VAL A 11 7.75 -3.25 10.56
C VAL A 11 7.42 -3.17 9.06
N VAL A 12 8.42 -3.13 8.17
CA VAL A 12 8.19 -3.04 6.70
C VAL A 12 7.62 -4.32 6.07
N HIS A 13 7.71 -5.48 6.72
CA HIS A 13 7.19 -6.74 6.17
C HIS A 13 5.66 -6.79 6.18
N PHE A 14 5.02 -6.25 7.22
CA PHE A 14 3.56 -6.27 7.35
C PHE A 14 2.84 -5.50 6.23
N PRO A 15 3.25 -4.27 5.86
CA PRO A 15 2.68 -3.55 4.72
C PRO A 15 2.76 -4.31 3.41
N ILE A 16 3.91 -4.94 3.11
CA ILE A 16 4.12 -5.67 1.86
C ILE A 16 3.10 -6.80 1.76
N ALA A 17 3.02 -7.66 2.78
CA ALA A 17 2.11 -8.80 2.78
C ALA A 17 0.63 -8.35 2.69
N PHE A 18 0.23 -7.37 3.48
CA PHE A 18 -1.15 -6.90 3.52
C PHE A 18 -1.58 -6.21 2.22
N LEU A 19 -0.72 -5.39 1.61
CA LEU A 19 -1.05 -4.69 0.37
C LEU A 19 -1.06 -5.62 -0.85
N LEU A 20 -0.16 -6.61 -0.90
CA LEU A 20 -0.21 -7.65 -1.92
C LEU A 20 -1.43 -8.55 -1.76
N LEU A 21 -1.80 -8.91 -0.52
CA LEU A 21 -3.04 -9.64 -0.24
C LEU A 21 -4.27 -8.83 -0.65
N ALA A 22 -4.29 -7.53 -0.36
CA ALA A 22 -5.36 -6.63 -0.79
C ALA A 22 -5.49 -6.59 -2.32
N THR A 23 -4.36 -6.52 -3.02
CA THR A 23 -4.34 -6.56 -4.49
C THR A 23 -4.78 -7.89 -5.07
N GLY A 24 -4.25 -9.01 -4.58
CA GLY A 24 -4.63 -10.33 -5.04
C GLY A 24 -6.12 -10.60 -4.84
N SER A 25 -6.63 -10.33 -3.64
CA SER A 25 -8.05 -10.49 -3.33
C SER A 25 -8.95 -9.52 -4.10
N GLY A 26 -8.52 -8.27 -4.31
CA GLY A 26 -9.26 -7.27 -5.08
C GLY A 26 -9.35 -7.62 -6.55
N LEU A 27 -8.26 -8.07 -7.17
CA LEU A 27 -8.26 -8.53 -8.55
C LEU A 27 -9.09 -9.81 -8.71
N ALA A 28 -8.99 -10.75 -7.77
CA ALA A 28 -9.85 -11.93 -7.75
C ALA A 28 -11.34 -11.54 -7.61
N ALA A 29 -11.66 -10.55 -6.78
CA ALA A 29 -13.03 -10.03 -6.63
C ALA A 29 -13.57 -9.40 -7.92
N LEU A 30 -12.71 -8.71 -8.68
CA LEU A 30 -13.06 -8.04 -9.92
C LEU A 30 -13.18 -8.99 -11.12
N PHE A 31 -12.36 -10.03 -11.22
CA PHE A 31 -12.21 -10.81 -12.44
C PHE A 31 -12.55 -12.29 -12.30
N VAL A 32 -12.58 -12.84 -11.09
CA VAL A 32 -12.79 -14.27 -10.86
C VAL A 32 -14.13 -14.52 -10.18
N SER A 33 -14.37 -13.91 -9.02
CA SER A 33 -15.56 -14.16 -8.22
C SER A 33 -15.85 -13.03 -7.26
N SER A 34 -17.08 -12.51 -7.22
CA SER A 34 -17.48 -11.43 -6.30
C SER A 34 -17.84 -11.93 -4.88
N ARG A 35 -17.02 -12.86 -4.35
CA ARG A 35 -17.21 -13.47 -3.03
C ARG A 35 -17.04 -12.42 -1.91
N PRO A 36 -17.91 -12.40 -0.89
CA PRO A 36 -17.80 -11.47 0.23
C PRO A 36 -16.44 -11.51 0.94
N GLU A 37 -15.83 -12.69 1.04
CA GLU A 37 -14.53 -12.92 1.68
C GLU A 37 -13.41 -12.19 0.93
N LEU A 38 -13.45 -12.18 -0.41
CA LEU A 38 -12.46 -11.47 -1.21
C LEU A 38 -12.58 -9.95 -1.03
N ARG A 39 -13.81 -9.43 -0.95
CA ARG A 39 -14.04 -8.00 -0.65
C ARG A 39 -13.55 -7.65 0.75
N PHE A 40 -13.85 -8.49 1.73
CA PHE A 40 -13.39 -8.31 3.11
C PHE A 40 -11.86 -8.27 3.17
N LEU A 41 -11.19 -9.24 2.57
CA LEU A 41 -9.73 -9.29 2.50
C LEU A 41 -9.15 -8.07 1.78
N THR A 42 -9.76 -7.64 0.66
CA THR A 42 -9.30 -6.46 -0.10
C THR A 42 -9.25 -5.23 0.80
N TRP A 43 -10.33 -4.97 1.53
CA TRP A 43 -10.47 -3.73 2.29
C TRP A 43 -9.76 -3.78 3.65
N VAL A 44 -9.84 -4.89 4.37
CA VAL A 44 -9.19 -5.03 5.67
C VAL A 44 -7.68 -5.12 5.51
N ALA A 45 -7.19 -5.97 4.60
CA ALA A 45 -5.76 -6.04 4.33
C ALA A 45 -5.27 -4.71 3.74
N GLY A 46 -6.03 -4.06 2.87
CA GLY A 46 -5.68 -2.74 2.33
C GLY A 46 -5.51 -1.69 3.44
N ALA A 47 -6.46 -1.62 4.38
CA ALA A 47 -6.41 -0.70 5.51
C ALA A 47 -5.24 -1.00 6.47
N LEU A 48 -5.04 -2.27 6.83
CA LEU A 48 -3.91 -2.70 7.66
C LEU A 48 -2.57 -2.43 6.97
N GLY A 49 -2.49 -2.64 5.67
CA GLY A 49 -1.31 -2.37 4.86
C GLY A 49 -0.95 -0.88 4.83
N VAL A 50 -1.93 0.00 4.64
CA VAL A 50 -1.73 1.46 4.71
C VAL A 50 -1.35 1.92 6.12
N ALA A 51 -1.99 1.38 7.16
CA ALA A 51 -1.65 1.68 8.54
C ALA A 51 -0.22 1.22 8.89
N GLY A 52 0.16 0.02 8.48
CA GLY A 52 1.51 -0.49 8.62
C GLY A 52 2.52 0.35 7.84
N ALA A 53 2.17 0.81 6.63
CA ALA A 53 3.03 1.69 5.84
C ALA A 53 3.29 3.01 6.60
N ALA A 54 2.34 3.49 7.40
CA ALA A 54 2.51 4.67 8.25
C ALA A 54 3.53 4.44 9.35
N ALA A 55 3.41 3.31 10.03
CA ALA A 55 4.38 2.91 11.02
C ALA A 55 5.79 2.73 10.40
N ALA A 56 5.86 2.11 9.22
CA ALA A 56 7.11 1.95 8.48
C ALA A 56 7.73 3.30 8.07
N ALA A 57 6.92 4.23 7.54
CA ALA A 57 7.39 5.57 7.16
C ALA A 57 7.89 6.36 8.38
N LEU A 58 7.16 6.30 9.51
CA LEU A 58 7.56 6.98 10.73
C LEU A 58 8.88 6.43 11.29
N THR A 59 9.01 5.11 11.38
CA THR A 59 10.24 4.47 11.84
C THR A 59 11.41 4.72 10.89
N GLY A 60 11.16 4.70 9.58
CA GLY A 60 12.16 4.98 8.55
C GLY A 60 12.65 6.43 8.56
N PHE A 61 11.76 7.38 8.83
CA PHE A 61 12.11 8.80 8.99
C PHE A 61 13.12 9.01 10.13
N PHE A 62 12.89 8.39 11.29
CA PHE A 62 13.84 8.46 12.41
C PHE A 62 15.14 7.72 12.12
N ALA A 63 15.09 6.58 11.43
CA ALA A 63 16.28 5.83 11.02
C ALA A 63 17.14 6.64 10.02
N GLN A 64 16.51 7.40 9.12
CA GLN A 64 17.21 8.22 8.13
C GLN A 64 17.96 9.41 8.74
N ALA A 65 17.52 9.95 9.87
CA ALA A 65 18.08 11.16 10.48
C ALA A 65 19.58 11.05 10.82
N HIS A 66 20.12 9.84 10.93
CA HIS A 66 21.51 9.56 11.29
C HIS A 66 22.36 9.12 10.09
N LEU A 67 21.78 9.04 8.88
CA LEU A 67 22.53 8.66 7.69
C LEU A 67 23.35 9.85 7.17
N PRO A 68 24.55 9.62 6.64
CA PRO A 68 25.35 10.69 6.06
C PRO A 68 24.63 11.29 4.84
N PRO A 69 24.62 12.63 4.70
CA PRO A 69 23.86 13.32 3.64
C PRO A 69 24.32 12.95 2.22
N ASP A 70 25.61 12.64 2.04
CA ASP A 70 26.22 12.30 0.74
C ASP A 70 26.64 10.82 0.68
N ALA A 71 25.74 9.93 1.12
CA ALA A 71 25.95 8.49 1.02
C ALA A 71 25.97 8.00 -0.45
N PRO A 72 26.83 7.02 -0.80
CA PRO A 72 26.86 6.45 -2.16
C PRO A 72 25.55 5.75 -2.57
N TYR A 73 24.73 5.33 -1.60
CA TYR A 73 23.42 4.70 -1.81
C TYR A 73 22.23 5.67 -1.85
N ARG A 74 22.46 6.99 -1.82
CA ARG A 74 21.39 8.01 -1.74
C ARG A 74 20.32 7.86 -2.83
N ALA A 75 20.71 7.49 -4.06
CA ALA A 75 19.77 7.25 -5.15
C ALA A 75 18.83 6.05 -4.87
N VAL A 76 19.36 4.98 -4.27
CA VAL A 76 18.57 3.79 -3.89
C VAL A 76 17.65 4.12 -2.72
N LEU A 77 18.16 4.88 -1.73
CA LEU A 77 17.38 5.36 -0.58
C LEU A 77 16.20 6.23 -1.02
N ASN A 78 16.45 7.21 -1.88
CA ASN A 78 15.39 8.07 -2.41
C ASN A 78 14.35 7.30 -3.22
N ARG A 79 14.77 6.29 -3.99
CA ARG A 79 13.85 5.40 -4.70
C ARG A 79 12.96 4.62 -3.73
N HIS A 80 13.54 4.09 -2.65
CA HIS A 80 12.81 3.36 -1.61
C HIS A 80 11.78 4.27 -0.91
N ILE A 81 12.19 5.46 -0.47
CA ILE A 81 11.30 6.45 0.16
C ILE A 81 10.19 6.87 -0.80
N GLY A 82 10.56 7.19 -2.05
CA GLY A 82 9.61 7.58 -3.09
C GLY A 82 8.57 6.49 -3.37
N ALA A 83 8.99 5.22 -3.41
CA ALA A 83 8.06 4.09 -3.53
C ALA A 83 7.12 3.99 -2.33
N GLY A 84 7.62 4.18 -1.10
CA GLY A 84 6.78 4.22 0.10
C GLY A 84 5.71 5.31 0.07
N LEU A 85 6.08 6.53 -0.35
CA LEU A 85 5.13 7.63 -0.53
C LEU A 85 4.12 7.36 -1.65
N ALA A 86 4.57 6.84 -2.79
CA ALA A 86 3.70 6.50 -3.91
C ALA A 86 2.69 5.40 -3.52
N GLN A 87 3.14 4.40 -2.75
CA GLN A 87 2.28 3.34 -2.21
C GLN A 87 1.17 3.92 -1.33
N PHE A 88 1.52 4.89 -0.48
CA PHE A 88 0.58 5.62 0.35
C PHE A 88 -0.48 6.35 -0.46
N VAL A 89 -0.06 7.06 -1.51
CA VAL A 89 -0.98 7.79 -2.38
C VAL A 89 -1.91 6.83 -3.10
N VAL A 90 -1.38 5.75 -3.70
CA VAL A 90 -2.18 4.82 -4.50
C VAL A 90 -3.19 4.04 -3.67
N TYR A 91 -2.74 3.38 -2.59
CA TYR A 91 -3.66 2.60 -1.75
C TYR A 91 -4.53 3.48 -0.85
N GLY A 92 -3.99 4.61 -0.37
CA GLY A 92 -4.78 5.61 0.36
C GLY A 92 -5.89 6.20 -0.51
N PHE A 93 -5.60 6.53 -1.77
CA PHE A 93 -6.62 6.98 -2.72
C PHE A 93 -7.65 5.89 -3.01
N LEU A 94 -7.23 4.63 -3.15
CA LEU A 94 -8.17 3.52 -3.34
C LEU A 94 -9.13 3.35 -2.14
N LEU A 95 -8.61 3.39 -0.91
CA LEU A 95 -9.43 3.34 0.32
C LEU A 95 -10.34 4.57 0.43
N TYR A 96 -9.83 5.74 0.08
CA TYR A 96 -10.63 6.96 0.01
C TYR A 96 -11.78 6.83 -0.98
N ARG A 97 -11.53 6.30 -2.19
CA ARG A 97 -12.59 6.03 -3.17
C ARG A 97 -13.63 5.05 -2.63
N ARG A 98 -13.21 3.99 -1.94
CA ARG A 98 -14.11 3.03 -1.29
C ARG A 98 -14.98 3.73 -0.23
N TRP A 99 -14.38 4.59 0.58
CA TRP A 99 -15.08 5.36 1.61
C TRP A 99 -16.11 6.32 1.01
N ILE A 100 -15.72 7.12 0.02
CA ILE A 100 -16.64 8.03 -0.70
C ILE A 100 -17.76 7.25 -1.37
N PHE A 101 -17.44 6.10 -1.98
CA PHE A 101 -18.44 5.20 -2.55
C PHE A 101 -19.45 4.76 -1.47
N GLY A 102 -19.00 4.38 -0.28
CA GLY A 102 -19.88 3.98 0.83
C GLY A 102 -20.66 5.10 1.51
N SER A 103 -20.36 6.37 1.23
CA SER A 103 -21.02 7.51 1.89
C SER A 103 -22.54 7.54 1.62
N LYS A 104 -23.33 7.97 2.61
CA LYS A 104 -24.80 8.07 2.52
C LYS A 104 -25.25 8.84 1.26
N LYS A 105 -24.56 9.96 0.97
CA LYS A 105 -24.82 10.80 -0.21
C LYS A 105 -24.59 10.03 -1.51
N ALA A 106 -23.45 9.35 -1.64
CA ALA A 106 -23.12 8.59 -2.85
C ALA A 106 -24.04 7.37 -3.04
N VAL A 107 -24.39 6.68 -1.94
CA VAL A 107 -25.36 5.57 -1.95
C VAL A 107 -26.72 6.05 -2.44
N GLN A 108 -27.23 7.17 -1.93
CA GLN A 108 -28.53 7.71 -2.35
C GLN A 108 -28.50 8.15 -3.81
N ALA A 109 -27.43 8.81 -4.26
CA ALA A 109 -27.27 9.21 -5.66
C ALA A 109 -27.27 7.99 -6.61
N ARG A 110 -26.53 6.93 -6.27
CA ARG A 110 -26.51 5.68 -7.05
C ARG A 110 -27.87 4.99 -7.09
N ARG A 111 -28.58 4.93 -5.96
CA ARG A 111 -29.94 4.37 -5.91
C ARG A 111 -30.90 5.14 -6.82
N ARG A 112 -30.84 6.48 -6.84
CA ARG A 112 -31.64 7.31 -7.75
C ARG A 112 -31.29 7.06 -9.22
N ALA A 113 -30.02 6.77 -9.51
CA ALA A 113 -29.55 6.42 -10.85
C ALA A 113 -29.78 4.93 -11.23
N GLY A 114 -30.49 4.15 -10.40
CA GLY A 114 -30.76 2.74 -10.67
C GLY A 114 -29.57 1.80 -10.51
N ASN A 115 -28.43 2.27 -9.95
CA ASN A 115 -27.25 1.45 -9.72
C ASN A 115 -27.36 0.68 -8.39
N SER A 116 -27.33 -0.65 -8.47
CA SER A 116 -27.49 -1.59 -7.35
C SER A 116 -26.16 -2.07 -6.74
N ALA A 117 -25.01 -1.57 -7.21
CA ALA A 117 -23.69 -1.95 -6.72
C ALA A 117 -23.57 -1.68 -5.20
N ARG A 118 -23.17 -2.72 -4.46
CA ARG A 118 -23.06 -2.69 -2.99
C ARG A 118 -21.64 -2.34 -2.54
N ASP A 119 -20.65 -2.71 -3.34
CA ASP A 119 -19.24 -2.39 -3.13
C ASP A 119 -18.65 -1.66 -4.36
N LEU A 120 -17.53 -0.95 -4.17
CA LEU A 120 -16.80 -0.32 -5.27
C LEU A 120 -16.30 -1.38 -6.27
N LEU A 121 -15.99 -2.58 -5.79
CA LEU A 121 -15.57 -3.72 -6.62
C LEU A 121 -16.73 -4.30 -7.47
N ASP A 122 -17.97 -3.94 -7.17
CA ASP A 122 -19.15 -4.41 -7.92
C ASP A 122 -19.55 -3.43 -9.03
N ASP A 123 -19.01 -2.21 -9.02
CA ASP A 123 -19.39 -1.15 -9.95
C ASP A 123 -18.61 -1.28 -11.27
N PRO A 124 -19.26 -1.60 -12.40
CA PRO A 124 -18.60 -1.73 -13.69
C PRO A 124 -17.88 -0.44 -14.12
N SER A 125 -18.42 0.72 -13.74
CA SER A 125 -17.84 2.02 -14.09
C SER A 125 -16.53 2.29 -13.35
N ALA A 126 -16.32 1.68 -12.18
CA ALA A 126 -15.11 1.83 -11.40
C ALA A 126 -14.06 0.75 -11.69
N ARG A 127 -14.46 -0.36 -12.33
CA ARG A 127 -13.67 -1.59 -12.48
C ARG A 127 -12.26 -1.35 -13.04
N LEU A 128 -12.15 -0.68 -14.18
CA LEU A 128 -10.86 -0.47 -14.84
C LEU A 128 -9.90 0.34 -13.96
N LEU A 129 -10.35 1.48 -13.45
CA LEU A 129 -9.52 2.33 -12.60
C LEU A 129 -9.12 1.61 -11.30
N THR A 130 -10.04 0.85 -10.69
CA THR A 130 -9.73 0.07 -9.49
C THR A 130 -8.68 -1.01 -9.78
N ALA A 131 -8.79 -1.74 -10.89
CA ALA A 131 -7.79 -2.73 -11.29
C ALA A 131 -6.42 -2.08 -11.56
N LEU A 132 -6.39 -0.93 -12.24
CA LEU A 132 -5.15 -0.19 -12.50
C LEU A 132 -4.48 0.28 -11.21
N LEU A 133 -5.25 0.80 -10.25
CA LEU A 133 -4.72 1.22 -8.94
C LEU A 133 -4.14 0.04 -8.16
N LEU A 134 -4.80 -1.13 -8.17
CA LEU A 134 -4.30 -2.33 -7.52
C LEU A 134 -2.99 -2.82 -8.15
N LEU A 135 -2.95 -2.91 -9.49
CA LEU A 135 -1.74 -3.35 -10.21
C LEU A 135 -0.58 -2.37 -10.04
N ALA A 136 -0.84 -1.07 -10.18
CA ALA A 136 0.16 -0.04 -9.94
C ALA A 136 0.67 -0.08 -8.49
N GLY A 137 -0.25 -0.24 -7.53
CA GLY A 137 0.08 -0.38 -6.11
C GLY A 137 0.99 -1.59 -5.84
N ALA A 138 0.67 -2.77 -6.40
CA ALA A 138 1.51 -3.95 -6.25
C ALA A 138 2.89 -3.78 -6.90
N LEU A 139 2.96 -3.17 -8.09
CA LEU A 139 4.25 -2.89 -8.73
C LEU A 139 5.13 -1.96 -7.87
N ILE A 140 4.54 -0.91 -7.30
CA ILE A 140 5.25 0.01 -6.40
C ILE A 140 5.73 -0.71 -5.13
N VAL A 141 4.91 -1.59 -4.55
CA VAL A 141 5.30 -2.42 -3.38
C VAL A 141 6.54 -3.26 -3.73
N LEU A 142 6.56 -3.91 -4.89
CA LEU A 142 7.70 -4.72 -5.33
C LEU A 142 8.96 -3.89 -5.56
N MET A 143 8.83 -2.70 -6.18
CA MET A 143 9.95 -1.77 -6.38
C MET A 143 10.51 -1.24 -5.05
N GLY A 144 9.62 -0.92 -4.09
CA GLY A 144 9.97 -0.50 -2.75
C GLY A 144 10.69 -1.59 -1.96
N GLY A 145 10.18 -2.83 -2.02
CA GLY A 145 10.79 -4.00 -1.40
C GLY A 145 12.17 -4.32 -1.99
N TRP A 146 12.31 -4.28 -3.32
CA TRP A 146 13.60 -4.50 -3.98
C TRP A 146 14.65 -3.46 -3.58
N SER A 147 14.29 -2.17 -3.62
CA SER A 147 15.20 -1.09 -3.20
C SER A 147 15.54 -1.17 -1.71
N GLY A 148 14.58 -1.52 -0.85
CA GLY A 148 14.83 -1.79 0.57
C GLY A 148 15.80 -2.94 0.80
N GLY A 149 15.63 -4.05 0.06
CA GLY A 149 16.55 -5.19 0.10
C GLY A 149 17.96 -4.80 -0.31
N ARG A 150 18.13 -3.99 -1.37
CA ARG A 150 19.45 -3.48 -1.76
C ARG A 150 20.10 -2.64 -0.67
N LEU A 151 19.35 -1.74 -0.01
CA LEU A 151 19.89 -0.93 1.10
C LEU A 151 20.46 -1.81 2.22
N VAL A 152 19.78 -2.90 2.55
CA VAL A 152 20.21 -3.83 3.60
C VAL A 152 21.35 -4.73 3.13
N PHE A 153 21.15 -5.48 2.03
CA PHE A 153 22.06 -6.56 1.63
C PHE A 153 23.29 -6.10 0.84
N GLU A 154 23.20 -5.00 0.07
CA GLU A 154 24.35 -4.47 -0.66
C GLU A 154 25.11 -3.39 0.12
N TRP A 155 24.37 -2.53 0.84
CA TRP A 155 24.93 -1.31 1.44
C TRP A 155 25.03 -1.35 2.96
N GLY A 156 24.52 -2.40 3.61
CA GLY A 156 24.60 -2.54 5.06
C GLY A 156 23.85 -1.46 5.84
N VAL A 157 22.88 -0.78 5.22
CA VAL A 157 22.17 0.34 5.84
C VAL A 157 21.37 -0.18 7.03
N ASN A 158 21.68 0.35 8.22
CA ASN A 158 21.02 -0.01 9.48
C ASN A 158 21.16 -1.50 9.87
N VAL A 159 22.19 -2.21 9.38
CA VAL A 159 22.46 -3.62 9.73
C VAL A 159 23.88 -3.87 10.26
N ALA A 160 24.63 -2.83 10.65
CA ALA A 160 25.91 -2.99 11.34
C ALA A 160 25.73 -2.94 12.88
N PRO A 161 26.52 -3.72 13.66
CA PRO A 161 26.47 -3.78 15.12
C PRO A 161 26.84 -2.46 15.83
#